data_AF-A0A731NK70-F1
#
_entry.id   AF-A0A731NK70-F1
#
_cell.length_a   1.000
_cell.length_b   1.000
_cell.length_c   1.000
_cell.angle_alpha   90.00
_cell.angle_beta   90.00
_cell.angle_gamma   90.00
#
_symmetry.space_group_name_H-M   'P 1'
#
loop_
_entity.id
_entity.type
_entity.pdbx_description
1 polymer ?
#
loop_
_entity_poly.entity_id
_entity_poly.type
_entity_poly.pdbx_seq_one_letter_code
_entity_poly.pdbx_strand_id
1 'polypeptide(L)'
;SRNDITEAFGINLRRASFIMSYISRRKDRVTFRVRQVTYNKLHYKRLEIYVDDVEIEDPENKRCPVARTGGKVYRVGNGMVGQSNIWNEMLMRRNKKQ
;
A
#
# COMPACT_ATOMS: atom_id res chain seq x y z
N SER A 1 6.46 -14.86 1.82
CA SER A 1 6.65 -13.72 2.75
C SER A 1 7.23 -12.52 1.99
N ARG A 2 7.34 -11.33 2.59
CA ARG A 2 7.96 -10.16 1.93
C ARG A 2 9.39 -10.46 1.46
N ASN A 3 10.16 -11.14 2.29
CA ASN A 3 11.56 -11.44 2.00
C ASN A 3 11.67 -12.45 0.85
N ASP A 4 10.84 -13.50 0.86
CA ASP A 4 10.82 -14.52 -0.20
C ASP A 4 10.49 -13.92 -1.57
N ILE A 5 9.62 -12.91 -1.62
CA ILE A 5 9.32 -12.18 -2.87
C ILE A 5 10.53 -11.37 -3.33
N THR A 6 11.21 -10.69 -2.41
CA THR A 6 12.43 -9.94 -2.74
C THR A 6 13.52 -10.86 -3.28
N GLU A 7 13.71 -12.02 -2.65
CA GLU A 7 14.70 -13.02 -3.05
C GLU A 7 14.38 -13.63 -4.42
N ALA A 8 13.14 -14.07 -4.64
CA ALA A 8 12.75 -14.73 -5.89
C ALA A 8 12.70 -13.78 -7.10
N PHE A 9 12.30 -12.51 -6.91
CA PHE A 9 12.06 -11.57 -8.01
C PHE A 9 13.10 -10.46 -8.12
N GLY A 10 14.11 -10.42 -7.25
CA GLY A 10 15.15 -9.38 -7.27
C GLY A 10 14.62 -7.96 -7.03
N ILE A 11 13.44 -7.81 -6.41
CA ILE A 11 12.82 -6.51 -6.13
C ILE A 11 13.06 -6.06 -4.70
N ASN A 12 13.14 -4.75 -4.47
CA ASN A 12 13.34 -4.23 -3.11
C ASN A 12 12.17 -4.55 -2.15
N LEU A 13 12.46 -4.54 -0.84
CA LEU A 13 11.50 -4.89 0.21
C LEU A 13 10.25 -4.01 0.21
N ARG A 14 10.37 -2.72 -0.13
CA ARG A 14 9.23 -1.80 -0.22
C ARG A 14 8.27 -2.21 -1.33
N ARG A 15 8.82 -2.61 -2.49
CA ARG A 15 8.04 -3.11 -3.62
C ARG A 15 7.39 -4.44 -3.28
N ALA A 16 8.11 -5.37 -2.65
CA ALA A 16 7.53 -6.63 -2.18
C ALA A 16 6.34 -6.42 -1.22
N SER A 17 6.46 -5.51 -0.23
CA SER A 17 5.35 -5.15 0.66
C SER A 17 4.15 -4.58 -0.10
N PHE A 18 4.41 -3.75 -1.11
CA PHE A 18 3.36 -3.20 -1.96
C PHE A 18 2.66 -4.30 -2.76
N ILE A 19 3.40 -5.23 -3.36
CA ILE A 19 2.83 -6.37 -4.11
C ILE A 19 1.96 -7.23 -3.20
N MET A 20 2.41 -7.56 -1.99
CA MET A 20 1.60 -8.28 -1.01
C MET A 20 0.29 -7.56 -0.68
N SER A 21 0.35 -6.24 -0.48
CA SER A 21 -0.83 -5.40 -0.21
C SER A 21 -1.74 -5.27 -1.42
N TYR A 22 -1.19 -5.35 -2.63
CA TYR A 22 -1.95 -5.34 -3.87
C TYR A 22 -2.72 -6.65 -4.05
N ILE A 23 -2.04 -7.80 -3.90
CA ILE A 23 -2.65 -9.13 -3.98
C ILE A 23 -3.78 -9.27 -2.96
N SER A 24 -3.57 -8.84 -1.72
CA SER A 24 -4.60 -8.96 -0.67
C SER A 24 -5.87 -8.13 -0.91
N ARG A 25 -5.82 -7.17 -1.84
CA ARG A 25 -6.98 -6.38 -2.27
C ARG A 25 -7.66 -6.94 -3.52
N ARG A 26 -7.05 -7.91 -4.21
CA ARG A 26 -7.56 -8.53 -5.45
C ARG A 26 -8.31 -9.83 -5.17
N LYS A 27 -9.29 -9.76 -4.28
CA LYS A 27 -10.15 -10.91 -3.92
C LYS A 27 -11.05 -11.37 -5.07
N ASP A 28 -11.21 -10.52 -6.08
CA ASP A 28 -11.93 -10.80 -7.32
C ASP A 28 -11.17 -11.75 -8.26
N ARG A 29 -9.85 -11.91 -8.08
CA ARG A 29 -8.98 -12.67 -9.00
C ARG A 29 -8.07 -13.67 -8.30
N VAL A 30 -7.86 -13.51 -7.00
CA VAL A 30 -6.90 -14.31 -6.25
C VAL A 30 -7.60 -14.88 -5.03
N THR A 31 -7.57 -16.20 -4.92
CA THR A 31 -7.96 -16.91 -3.70
C THR A 31 -6.74 -17.07 -2.84
N PHE A 32 -6.76 -16.51 -1.63
CA PHE A 32 -5.59 -16.51 -0.75
C PHE A 32 -6.00 -16.53 0.73
N ARG A 33 -5.04 -16.96 1.56
CA ARG A 33 -5.08 -16.88 3.02
C ARG A 33 -3.96 -16.01 3.54
N VAL A 34 -4.25 -15.23 4.57
CA VAL A 34 -3.27 -14.36 5.24
C VAL A 34 -3.11 -14.79 6.68
N ARG A 35 -1.88 -14.87 7.15
CA ARG A 35 -1.57 -15.05 8.57
C ARG A 35 -0.54 -14.05 9.06
N GLN A 36 -0.63 -13.72 10.34
CA GLN A 36 0.41 -12.98 11.04
C GLN A 36 1.22 -13.97 11.87
N VAL A 37 2.51 -14.10 11.56
CA VAL A 37 3.42 -15.03 12.22
C VAL A 37 4.42 -14.25 13.04
N THR A 38 4.65 -14.66 14.29
CA THR A 38 5.73 -14.12 15.12
C THR A 38 7.07 -14.57 14.52
N TYR A 39 7.95 -13.64 14.19
CA TYR A 39 9.23 -13.99 13.57
C TYR A 39 10.37 -13.98 14.58
N ASN A 40 10.72 -15.17 15.06
CA ASN A 40 11.74 -15.38 16.10
C ASN A 40 11.52 -14.48 17.33
N LYS A 41 12.51 -14.36 18.21
CA LYS A 41 12.46 -13.58 19.48
C LYS A 41 12.19 -12.07 19.30
N LEU A 42 11.77 -11.60 18.13
CA LEU A 42 11.42 -10.21 17.89
C LEU A 42 9.94 -9.96 18.21
N HIS A 43 9.68 -8.81 18.84
CA HIS A 43 8.35 -8.39 19.27
C HIS A 43 7.40 -7.99 18.12
N TYR A 44 7.77 -8.21 16.85
CA TYR A 44 6.91 -7.90 15.72
C TYR A 44 6.41 -9.14 14.99
N LYS A 45 5.18 -9.04 14.47
CA LYS A 45 4.58 -10.06 13.62
C LYS A 45 4.84 -9.74 12.15
N ARG A 46 5.21 -10.74 11.36
CA ARG A 46 5.31 -10.63 9.91
C ARG A 46 4.03 -11.14 9.25
N LEU A 47 3.65 -10.50 8.16
CA LEU A 47 2.52 -10.95 7.35
C LEU A 47 3.01 -11.99 6.35
N GLU A 48 2.30 -13.10 6.26
CA GLU A 48 2.52 -14.15 5.28
C GLU A 48 1.22 -14.36 4.50
N ILE A 49 1.36 -14.53 3.18
CA ILE A 49 0.25 -14.76 2.25
C ILE A 49 0.49 -16.12 1.62
N TYR A 50 -0.53 -16.97 1.66
CA TYR A 50 -0.62 -18.22 0.93
C TYR A 50 -1.63 -18.00 -0.19
N VAL A 51 -1.19 -18.18 -1.43
CA VAL A 51 -2.07 -18.09 -2.60
C VAL A 51 -2.52 -19.50 -2.92
N ASP A 52 -3.84 -19.73 -2.90
CA ASP A 52 -4.44 -21.03 -3.17
C ASP A 52 -4.74 -21.18 -4.68
N ASP A 53 -5.27 -20.12 -5.31
CA ASP A 53 -5.56 -20.11 -6.76
C ASP A 53 -5.55 -18.68 -7.34
N VAL A 54 -5.37 -18.57 -8.66
CA VAL A 54 -5.35 -17.31 -9.41
C VAL A 54 -6.20 -17.45 -10.67
N GLU A 55 -7.25 -16.65 -10.78
CA GLU A 55 -8.04 -16.52 -11.99
C GLU A 55 -7.27 -15.70 -13.03
N ILE A 56 -6.89 -16.35 -14.12
CA ILE A 56 -6.20 -15.72 -15.25
C ILE A 56 -7.24 -15.51 -16.36
N GLU A 57 -7.68 -14.27 -16.54
CA GLU A 57 -8.42 -13.89 -17.76
C GLU A 57 -7.49 -14.06 -18.96
N ASP A 58 -8.01 -14.67 -20.04
CA ASP A 58 -7.29 -14.83 -21.30
C ASP A 58 -6.80 -13.45 -21.81
N PRO A 59 -5.49 -13.24 -22.03
CA PRO A 59 -4.90 -11.93 -22.34
C PRO A 59 -5.45 -11.25 -23.59
N GLU A 60 -6.23 -11.93 -24.44
CA GLU A 60 -6.78 -11.34 -25.66
C GLU A 60 -7.82 -10.24 -25.41
N ASN A 61 -8.48 -10.20 -24.24
CA ASN A 61 -9.70 -9.39 -24.12
C ASN A 61 -9.55 -8.03 -23.41
N LYS A 62 -8.35 -7.62 -23.00
CA LYS A 62 -8.14 -6.31 -22.34
C LYS A 62 -6.87 -5.61 -22.83
N ARG A 63 -6.80 -5.32 -24.12
CA ARG A 63 -6.04 -4.16 -24.59
C ARG A 63 -6.74 -2.90 -24.08
N CYS A 64 -6.43 -2.50 -22.85
CA CYS A 64 -6.75 -1.14 -22.42
C CYS A 64 -6.08 -0.19 -23.41
N PRO A 65 -6.80 0.80 -23.99
CA PRO A 65 -6.13 1.84 -24.75
C PRO A 65 -5.08 2.45 -23.83
N VAL A 66 -3.83 2.48 -24.27
CA VAL A 66 -2.78 3.24 -23.59
C VAL A 66 -3.26 4.69 -23.57
N ALA A 67 -3.85 5.11 -22.46
CA ALA A 67 -4.16 6.51 -22.24
C ALA A 67 -2.81 7.22 -22.21
N ARG A 68 -2.48 7.89 -23.32
CA ARG A 68 -1.34 8.81 -23.39
C ARG A 68 -1.42 9.70 -22.15
N THR A 69 -0.43 9.59 -21.28
CA THR A 69 -0.29 10.48 -20.12
C THR A 69 0.03 11.88 -20.65
N GLY A 70 -1.00 12.61 -21.07
CA GLY A 70 -0.96 14.05 -21.07
C GLY A 70 -0.74 14.49 -19.63
N GLY A 71 0.41 15.10 -19.36
CA GLY A 71 0.81 15.50 -18.02
C GLY A 71 -0.30 16.31 -17.35
N LYS A 72 -0.92 15.76 -16.31
CA LYS A 72 -1.85 16.53 -15.47
C LYS A 72 -1.02 17.56 -14.71
N VAL A 73 -1.09 18.81 -15.14
CA VAL A 73 -0.59 19.94 -14.36
C VAL A 73 -1.56 20.13 -13.19
N TYR A 74 -1.17 19.68 -12.02
CA TYR A 74 -1.89 20.01 -10.79
C TYR A 74 -1.58 21.48 -10.47
N ARG A 75 -2.56 22.37 -10.65
CA ARG A 75 -2.52 23.68 -9.99
C ARG A 75 -2.59 23.41 -8.49
N VAL A 76 -1.46 23.59 -7.80
CA VAL A 76 -1.45 23.72 -6.34
C VAL A 76 -2.22 25.00 -6.02
N GLY A 77 -3.50 24.86 -5.72
CA GLY A 77 -4.34 25.98 -5.28
C GLY A 77 -3.76 26.60 -4.02
N ASN A 78 -3.88 27.92 -3.88
CA ASN A 78 -3.54 28.68 -2.69
C ASN A 78 -4.39 28.21 -1.48
N GLY A 79 -4.04 27.06 -0.91
CA GLY A 79 -4.67 26.51 0.29
C GLY A 79 -4.09 27.05 1.61
N MET A 80 -3.42 28.21 1.58
CA MET A 80 -2.82 28.85 2.75
C MET A 80 -3.58 30.09 3.21
N VAL A 81 -4.88 30.17 2.96
CA VAL A 81 -5.72 31.23 3.54
C VAL A 81 -6.75 30.57 4.45
N GLY A 82 -6.56 30.71 5.77
CA GLY A 82 -7.62 30.54 6.74
C GLY A 82 -7.62 29.27 7.60
N GLN A 83 -6.70 28.31 7.40
CA GLN A 83 -6.50 27.24 8.39
C GLN A 83 -5.29 27.55 9.26
N SER A 84 -5.55 28.12 10.44
CA SER A 84 -4.64 27.99 11.57
C SER A 84 -4.25 26.52 11.67
N ASN A 85 -2.96 26.27 11.53
CA ASN A 85 -2.28 24.99 11.69
C ASN A 85 -2.87 24.25 12.90
N ILE A 86 -3.73 23.27 12.63
CA ILE A 86 -4.44 22.44 13.62
C ILE A 86 -3.47 21.88 14.67
N TRP A 87 -2.23 21.60 14.25
CA TRP A 87 -1.12 21.22 15.11
C TRP A 87 -0.81 22.24 16.21
N ASN A 88 -0.75 23.54 15.87
CA ASN A 88 -0.54 24.60 16.85
C ASN A 88 -1.72 24.75 17.80
N GLU A 89 -2.96 24.60 17.30
CA GLU A 89 -4.15 24.66 18.15
C GLU A 89 -4.18 23.51 19.16
N MET A 90 -3.81 22.29 18.74
CA MET A 90 -3.67 21.14 19.63
C MET A 90 -2.57 21.34 20.68
N LEU A 91 -1.42 21.90 20.29
CA LEU A 91 -0.32 22.22 21.20
C LEU A 91 -0.72 23.24 22.27
N MET A 92 -1.42 24.31 21.87
CA MET A 92 -1.91 25.34 22.79
C MET A 92 -2.94 24.79 23.78
N ARG A 93 -3.84 23.89 23.34
CA ARG A 93 -4.82 23.24 24.23
C ARG A 93 -4.17 22.31 25.24
N ARG A 94 -3.07 21.64 24.89
CA ARG A 94 -2.31 20.79 25.81
C ARG A 94 -1.64 21.61 26.91
N ASN A 95 -1.04 22.74 26.56
CA ASN A 95 -0.28 23.57 27.48
C ASN A 95 -1.17 24.37 28.45
N LYS A 96 -2.46 24.55 28.14
CA LYS A 96 -3.44 25.19 29.04
C LYS A 96 -3.98 24.30 30.16
N LYS A 97 -3.68 22.99 30.15
CA LYS A 97 -4.17 22.01 31.16
C LYS A 97 -3.12 21.65 32.22
N GLN A 98 -2.01 22.38 32.28
CA GLN A 98 -1.05 22.37 33.39
C GLN A 98 -1.22 23.66 34.19
#